data_AF-A0A3A9TFY4-F1
#
_entry.id   AF-A0A3A9TFY4-F1
#
_cell.length_a   1.000
_cell.length_b   1.000
_cell.length_c   1.000
_cell.angle_alpha   90.00
_cell.angle_beta   90.00
_cell.angle_gamma   90.00
#
_symmetry.space_group_name_H-M   'P 1'
#
loop_
_entity.id
_entity.type
_entity.pdbx_description
1 polymer ?
#
loop_
_entity_poly.entity_id
_entity_poly.type
_entity_poly.pdbx_seq_one_letter_code
_entity_poly.pdbx_strand_id
1 'polypeptide(L)'
;MILGVHSMKTCPNCGTQMADEAKFCESCGVSLEQGNPGIQGAQPVDNAQSAPNNGPIPTQMPPAQTQYNPYQQYYNPKDHTSEFDVRDIADNKLFAAFAYIFGVLGIIAALLVNNSPFTRFHAKQAVKLEIAAIVLVIPAVIPFLGWFVTCAGLLVLVVVKIIAVVNALNGKAIEAPIVSEIGVFKG
;
A
#
# COMPACT_ATOMS: atom_id res chain seq x y z
N MET A 1 47.87 2.59 27.75
CA MET A 1 46.78 2.08 26.89
C MET A 1 45.48 2.59 27.48
N ILE A 2 44.93 3.70 26.97
CA ILE A 2 43.68 4.27 27.46
C ILE A 2 42.58 3.69 26.57
N LEU A 3 41.70 2.88 27.17
CA LEU A 3 40.55 2.28 26.51
C LEU A 3 39.55 3.39 26.17
N GLY A 4 39.48 3.79 24.89
CA GLY A 4 38.45 4.69 24.39
C GLY A 4 37.16 3.92 24.17
N VAL A 5 36.22 4.04 25.10
CA VAL A 5 34.84 3.55 24.94
C VAL A 5 34.17 4.47 23.92
N HIS A 6 34.07 4.01 22.67
CA HIS A 6 33.20 4.64 21.70
C HIS A 6 31.78 4.28 22.11
N SER A 7 31.03 5.25 22.61
CA SER A 7 29.61 5.09 22.82
C SER A 7 28.93 4.86 21.47
N MET A 8 28.02 3.90 21.44
CA MET A 8 27.31 3.46 20.25
C MET A 8 25.82 3.49 20.53
N LYS A 9 25.05 3.93 19.54
CA LYS A 9 23.59 4.01 19.62
C LYS A 9 22.95 3.03 18.64
N THR A 10 21.81 2.50 19.04
CA THR A 10 21.01 1.59 18.21
C THR A 10 20.00 2.39 17.41
N CYS A 11 19.96 2.16 16.10
CA CYS A 11 18.97 2.77 15.23
C CYS A 11 17.54 2.36 15.65
N PRO A 12 16.63 3.30 15.97
CA PRO A 12 15.26 2.95 16.38
C PRO A 12 14.41 2.34 15.27
N ASN A 13 14.80 2.53 14.00
CA ASN A 13 14.05 2.01 12.84
C ASN A 13 14.43 0.55 12.46
N CYS A 14 15.72 0.20 12.44
CA CYS A 14 16.17 -1.13 11.96
C CYS A 14 16.96 -1.96 12.99
N GLY A 15 17.35 -1.38 14.12
CA GLY A 15 18.12 -2.09 15.16
C GLY A 15 19.63 -2.20 14.90
N THR A 16 20.15 -1.67 13.80
CA THR A 16 21.59 -1.66 13.51
C THR A 16 22.33 -0.71 14.46
N GLN A 17 23.50 -1.14 14.94
CA GLN A 17 24.38 -0.35 15.81
C GLN A 17 25.22 0.61 14.99
N MET A 18 25.37 1.83 15.49
CA MET A 18 26.03 2.92 14.76
C MET A 18 26.70 3.89 15.74
N ALA A 19 27.66 4.67 15.23
CA ALA A 19 28.39 5.65 16.02
C ALA A 19 27.44 6.74 16.57
N ASP A 20 27.75 7.28 17.74
CA ASP A 20 26.90 8.26 18.43
C ASP A 20 26.73 9.56 17.64
N GLU A 21 27.74 9.97 16.88
CA GLU A 21 27.72 11.14 16.00
C GLU A 21 27.01 10.90 14.65
N ALA A 22 26.59 9.66 14.36
CA ALA A 22 25.94 9.36 13.09
C ALA A 22 24.60 10.10 12.96
N LYS A 23 24.53 11.00 11.98
CA LYS A 23 23.34 11.78 11.62
C LYS A 23 22.29 10.97 10.87
N PHE A 24 22.72 9.90 10.20
CA PHE A 24 21.87 9.00 9.43
C PHE A 24 22.30 7.55 9.65
N CYS A 25 21.35 6.61 9.58
CA CYS A 25 21.64 5.18 9.61
C CYS A 25 22.10 4.70 8.24
N GLU A 26 23.30 4.16 8.13
CA GLU A 26 23.84 3.61 6.86
C GLU A 26 23.11 2.33 6.40
N SER A 27 22.42 1.64 7.32
CA SER A 27 21.69 0.40 7.01
C SER A 27 20.28 0.61 6.49
N CYS A 28 19.58 1.68 6.92
CA CYS A 28 18.17 1.91 6.53
C CYS A 28 17.85 3.35 6.10
N GLY A 29 18.78 4.29 6.25
CA GLY A 29 18.66 5.68 5.78
C GLY A 29 17.89 6.64 6.70
N VAL A 30 17.46 6.23 7.90
CA VAL A 30 16.73 7.12 8.82
C VAL A 30 17.63 8.21 9.41
N SER A 31 17.14 9.45 9.48
CA SER A 31 17.83 10.58 10.12
C SER A 31 17.67 10.53 11.64
N LEU A 32 18.75 10.85 12.36
CA LEU A 32 18.85 10.80 13.82
C LEU A 32 19.12 12.18 14.45
N GLU A 33 19.06 13.27 13.67
CA GLU A 33 19.33 14.64 14.14
C GLU A 33 18.21 15.26 15.00
N GLN A 34 17.17 14.51 15.34
CA GLN A 34 16.10 14.96 16.23
C GLN A 34 15.84 13.93 17.33
N GLY A 35 16.71 13.93 18.33
CA GLY A 35 16.46 13.26 19.60
C GLY A 35 15.52 14.09 20.48
N ASN A 36 14.22 13.76 20.44
CA ASN A 36 13.31 13.51 21.58
C ASN A 36 11.85 13.87 21.22
N PRO A 37 10.87 12.94 21.33
CA PRO A 37 9.45 13.28 21.28
C PRO A 37 9.06 13.90 22.63
N GLY A 38 9.11 15.22 22.72
CA GLY A 38 8.64 16.02 23.85
C GLY A 38 7.46 16.90 23.44
N ILE A 39 6.32 16.66 24.08
CA ILE A 39 5.05 17.39 23.96
C ILE A 39 5.28 18.90 24.16
N GLN A 40 4.83 19.76 23.23
CA GLN A 40 4.65 21.20 23.50
C GLN A 40 3.39 21.74 22.81
N GLY A 41 2.43 22.15 23.65
CA GLY A 41 1.32 23.01 23.28
C GLY A 41 1.63 24.51 23.47
N ALA A 42 0.78 25.33 22.85
CA ALA A 42 0.41 26.73 23.13
C ALA A 42 1.51 27.83 23.36
N GLN A 43 1.70 28.68 22.31
CA GLN A 43 1.61 30.18 22.22
C GLN A 43 2.20 31.13 23.33
N PRO A 44 2.73 32.35 23.01
CA PRO A 44 2.00 33.44 22.33
C PRO A 44 2.77 34.40 21.37
N VAL A 45 1.97 35.28 20.74
CA VAL A 45 2.20 36.35 19.75
C VAL A 45 2.76 37.64 20.38
N ASP A 46 3.52 38.47 19.64
CA ASP A 46 3.37 39.95 19.65
C ASP A 46 4.16 40.67 18.53
N ASN A 47 3.58 41.78 18.05
CA ASN A 47 3.84 42.52 16.82
C ASN A 47 4.17 44.01 17.13
N ALA A 48 5.11 44.65 16.43
CA ALA A 48 5.10 46.12 16.25
C ALA A 48 5.93 46.59 15.03
N GLN A 49 5.35 47.56 14.32
CA GLN A 49 5.67 48.05 12.98
C GLN A 49 6.33 49.45 12.99
N SER A 50 7.20 49.76 12.01
CA SER A 50 7.34 51.12 11.46
C SER A 50 8.03 51.13 10.07
N ALA A 51 7.49 51.95 9.17
CA ALA A 51 7.97 52.30 7.81
C ALA A 51 8.17 53.85 7.76
N PRO A 52 8.62 54.53 6.68
CA PRO A 52 9.03 54.07 5.34
C PRO A 52 10.39 54.66 4.84
N ASN A 53 11.03 54.07 3.82
CA ASN A 53 11.86 54.87 2.90
C ASN A 53 11.91 54.26 1.49
N ASN A 54 11.72 55.14 0.50
CA ASN A 54 11.56 54.86 -0.91
C ASN A 54 12.90 54.50 -1.59
N GLY A 55 12.91 53.38 -2.30
CA GLY A 55 13.88 53.04 -3.32
C GLY A 55 13.44 51.77 -4.06
N PRO A 56 13.59 51.63 -5.38
CA PRO A 56 13.28 50.38 -6.05
C PRO A 56 14.37 49.37 -5.68
N ILE A 57 14.07 48.47 -4.73
CA ILE A 57 14.90 47.31 -4.44
C ILE A 57 14.52 46.24 -5.48
N PRO A 58 15.43 45.78 -6.35
CA PRO A 58 15.15 44.66 -7.22
C PRO A 58 14.87 43.42 -6.36
N THR A 59 13.62 42.99 -6.36
CA THR A 59 13.18 41.77 -5.67
C THR A 59 13.76 40.59 -6.44
N GLN A 60 14.94 40.13 -6.06
CA GLN A 60 15.41 38.81 -6.43
C GLN A 60 14.50 37.81 -5.71
N MET A 61 13.49 37.30 -6.41
CA MET A 61 12.80 36.09 -5.99
C MET A 61 13.88 35.02 -5.76
N PRO A 62 13.89 34.32 -4.60
CA PRO A 62 14.65 33.09 -4.48
C PRO A 62 14.23 32.21 -5.67
N PRO A 63 15.15 31.54 -6.36
CA PRO A 63 14.78 30.64 -7.44
C PRO A 63 13.74 29.67 -6.89
N ALA A 64 12.59 29.59 -7.54
CA ALA A 64 11.56 28.62 -7.22
C ALA A 64 12.23 27.25 -7.23
N GLN A 65 12.52 26.71 -6.05
CA GLN A 65 13.07 25.37 -5.92
C GLN A 65 11.95 24.45 -6.35
N THR A 66 12.04 24.01 -7.60
CA THR A 66 11.26 22.90 -8.12
C THR A 66 11.59 21.72 -7.23
N GLN A 67 10.69 21.42 -6.29
CA GLN A 67 10.78 20.24 -5.45
C GLN A 67 10.59 19.02 -6.36
N TYR A 68 11.69 18.53 -6.92
CA TYR A 68 11.72 17.27 -7.64
C TYR A 68 11.44 16.15 -6.62
N ASN A 69 10.20 15.68 -6.58
CA ASN A 69 9.82 14.46 -5.88
C ASN A 69 9.89 13.28 -6.88
N PRO A 70 10.92 12.41 -6.83
CA PRO A 70 11.09 11.31 -7.78
C PRO A 70 10.05 10.19 -7.63
N TYR A 71 9.13 10.30 -6.66
CA TYR A 71 8.06 9.34 -6.43
C TYR A 71 6.70 9.98 -6.68
N GLN A 72 6.39 10.25 -7.94
CA GLN A 72 4.99 10.41 -8.35
C GLN A 72 4.34 9.03 -8.18
N GLN A 73 3.77 8.78 -7.00
CA GLN A 73 2.85 7.67 -6.75
C GLN A 73 1.79 7.70 -7.86
N TYR A 74 1.79 6.70 -8.72
CA TYR A 74 0.77 6.54 -9.76
C TYR A 74 -0.57 6.38 -9.06
N TYR A 75 -1.38 7.46 -9.05
CA TYR A 75 -2.68 7.48 -8.41
C TYR A 75 -3.62 6.53 -9.16
N ASN A 76 -3.69 5.30 -8.69
CA ASN A 76 -4.66 4.32 -9.11
C ASN A 76 -5.81 4.30 -8.09
N PRO A 77 -7.00 4.79 -8.42
CA PRO A 77 -8.13 4.82 -7.48
C PRO A 77 -8.61 3.43 -7.07
N LYS A 78 -8.18 2.36 -7.75
CA LYS A 78 -8.46 0.95 -7.41
C LYS A 78 -7.36 0.31 -6.58
N ASP A 79 -6.34 1.08 -6.22
CA ASP A 79 -5.27 0.64 -5.33
C ASP A 79 -5.57 1.07 -3.90
N HIS A 80 -6.03 0.11 -3.10
CA HIS A 80 -6.37 0.30 -1.70
C HIS A 80 -5.20 -0.09 -0.78
N THR A 81 -3.99 -0.33 -1.33
CA THR A 81 -2.87 -0.87 -0.55
C THR A 81 -2.50 0.03 0.64
N SER A 82 -2.59 1.35 0.48
CA SER A 82 -2.30 2.32 1.55
C SER A 82 -3.34 2.36 2.68
N GLU A 83 -4.50 1.70 2.51
CA GLU A 83 -5.54 1.64 3.53
C GLU A 83 -5.25 0.57 4.60
N PHE A 84 -4.28 -0.32 4.36
CA PHE A 84 -3.95 -1.43 5.24
C PHE A 84 -2.63 -1.19 5.99
N ASP A 85 -2.57 -1.68 7.23
CA ASP A 85 -1.35 -1.63 8.02
C ASP A 85 -0.28 -2.58 7.43
N VAL A 86 0.97 -2.15 7.42
CA VAL A 86 2.08 -2.91 6.82
C VAL A 86 2.29 -4.26 7.51
N ARG A 87 2.04 -4.35 8.84
CA ARG A 87 2.16 -5.60 9.60
C ARG A 87 1.01 -6.54 9.27
N ASP A 88 -0.21 -6.00 9.16
CA ASP A 88 -1.39 -6.76 8.71
C ASP A 88 -1.12 -7.43 7.34
N ILE A 89 -0.58 -6.66 6.38
CA ILE A 89 -0.21 -7.20 5.07
C ILE A 89 0.84 -8.31 5.20
N ALA A 90 1.91 -8.05 5.96
CA ALA A 90 3.03 -8.98 6.09
C ALA A 90 2.63 -10.33 6.68
N ASP A 91 1.80 -10.30 7.73
CA ASP A 91 1.38 -11.50 8.47
C ASP A 91 0.30 -12.30 7.71
N ASN A 92 -0.49 -11.63 6.85
CA ASN A 92 -1.74 -12.20 6.35
C ASN A 92 -1.80 -12.40 4.82
N LYS A 93 -0.79 -11.97 4.07
CA LYS A 93 -0.74 -12.11 2.60
C LYS A 93 -0.90 -13.53 2.06
N LEU A 94 -0.45 -14.55 2.81
CA LEU A 94 -0.62 -15.94 2.40
C LEU A 94 -2.09 -16.39 2.49
N PHE A 95 -2.80 -15.98 3.55
CA PHE A 95 -4.23 -16.26 3.72
C PHE A 95 -5.06 -15.52 2.67
N ALA A 96 -4.70 -14.26 2.37
CA ALA A 96 -5.31 -13.51 1.27
C ALA A 96 -5.15 -14.21 -0.09
N ALA A 97 -4.00 -14.82 -0.37
CA ALA A 97 -3.78 -15.58 -1.60
C ALA A 97 -4.63 -16.86 -1.67
N PHE A 98 -4.82 -17.56 -0.54
CA PHE A 98 -5.64 -18.78 -0.50
C PHE A 98 -7.10 -18.56 -0.91
N ALA A 99 -7.65 -17.37 -0.68
CA ALA A 99 -9.01 -17.03 -1.10
C ALA A 99 -9.24 -17.21 -2.61
N TYR A 100 -8.19 -17.12 -3.45
CA TYR A 100 -8.32 -17.30 -4.89
C TYR A 100 -8.07 -18.73 -5.39
N ILE A 101 -7.21 -19.50 -4.72
CA ILE A 101 -6.70 -20.77 -5.26
C ILE A 101 -7.72 -21.91 -5.12
N PHE A 102 -8.36 -22.03 -3.95
CA PHE A 102 -9.25 -23.15 -3.64
C PHE A 102 -10.75 -22.81 -3.77
N GLY A 103 -11.07 -21.75 -4.51
CA GLY A 103 -12.44 -21.26 -4.71
C GLY A 103 -13.16 -21.00 -3.38
N VAL A 104 -14.43 -21.40 -3.28
CA VAL A 104 -15.25 -21.20 -2.07
C VAL A 104 -14.60 -21.81 -0.82
N LEU A 105 -13.97 -22.98 -0.91
CA LEU A 105 -13.27 -23.58 0.23
C LEU A 105 -12.06 -22.75 0.67
N GLY A 106 -11.32 -22.18 -0.27
CA GLY A 106 -10.21 -21.27 0.01
C GLY A 106 -10.66 -19.99 0.69
N ILE A 107 -11.79 -19.43 0.25
CA ILE A 107 -12.41 -18.24 0.86
C ILE A 107 -12.81 -18.53 2.31
N ILE A 108 -13.48 -19.66 2.55
CA ILE A 108 -13.90 -20.06 3.90
C ILE A 108 -12.67 -20.29 4.78
N ALA A 109 -11.67 -21.04 4.30
CA ALA A 109 -10.45 -21.31 5.04
C ALA A 109 -9.68 -20.03 5.39
N ALA A 110 -9.53 -19.12 4.42
CA ALA A 110 -8.88 -17.83 4.64
C ALA A 110 -9.58 -17.02 5.74
N LEU A 111 -10.90 -16.90 5.69
CA LEU A 111 -11.68 -16.09 6.65
C LEU A 111 -11.82 -16.74 8.04
N LEU A 112 -11.87 -18.07 8.13
CA LEU A 112 -11.94 -18.78 9.41
C LEU A 112 -10.61 -18.75 10.16
N VAL A 113 -9.51 -18.90 9.43
CA VAL A 113 -8.17 -18.88 10.04
C VAL A 113 -7.72 -17.45 10.32
N ASN A 114 -8.06 -16.52 9.42
CA ASN A 114 -7.58 -15.16 9.49
C ASN A 114 -8.64 -14.14 9.04
N ASN A 115 -9.16 -13.35 9.98
CA ASN A 115 -10.19 -12.36 9.70
C ASN A 115 -9.64 -10.92 9.70
N SER A 116 -8.44 -10.72 9.13
CA SER A 116 -7.83 -9.40 9.07
C SER A 116 -8.44 -8.51 7.98
N PRO A 117 -8.33 -7.18 8.08
CA PRO A 117 -8.80 -6.26 7.04
C PRO A 117 -8.25 -6.61 5.64
N PHE A 118 -6.95 -6.88 5.52
CA PHE A 118 -6.32 -7.25 4.25
C PHE A 118 -6.88 -8.57 3.68
N THR A 119 -7.01 -9.61 4.52
CA THR A 119 -7.58 -10.90 4.11
C THR A 119 -9.03 -10.73 3.64
N ARG A 120 -9.84 -9.93 4.34
CA ARG A 120 -11.24 -9.68 3.98
C ARG A 120 -11.39 -8.94 2.65
N PHE A 121 -10.50 -8.01 2.33
CA PHE A 121 -10.49 -7.34 1.03
C PHE A 121 -10.36 -8.36 -0.11
N HIS A 122 -9.32 -9.20 -0.04
CA HIS A 122 -9.09 -10.22 -1.06
C HIS A 122 -10.16 -11.32 -1.06
N ALA A 123 -10.73 -11.68 0.10
CA ALA A 123 -11.84 -12.61 0.17
C ALA A 123 -13.09 -12.07 -0.53
N LYS A 124 -13.46 -10.80 -0.32
CA LYS A 124 -14.59 -10.17 -1.02
C LYS A 124 -14.36 -10.15 -2.54
N GLN A 125 -13.14 -9.85 -2.97
CA GLN A 125 -12.77 -9.89 -4.39
C GLN A 125 -12.85 -11.31 -4.96
N ALA A 126 -12.36 -12.31 -4.23
CA ALA A 126 -12.45 -13.71 -4.63
C ALA A 126 -13.90 -14.17 -4.78
N VAL A 127 -14.81 -13.78 -3.86
CA VAL A 127 -16.25 -14.08 -3.97
C VAL A 127 -16.82 -13.52 -5.28
N LYS A 128 -16.48 -12.30 -5.67
CA LYS A 128 -16.95 -11.70 -6.93
C LYS A 128 -16.44 -12.49 -8.15
N LEU A 129 -15.20 -12.99 -8.12
CA LEU A 129 -14.65 -13.84 -9.19
C LEU A 129 -15.32 -15.22 -9.26
N GLU A 130 -15.70 -15.81 -8.12
CA GLU A 130 -16.46 -17.08 -8.09
C GLU A 130 -17.88 -16.89 -8.66
N ILE A 131 -18.55 -15.79 -8.33
CA ILE A 131 -19.86 -15.46 -8.92
C ILE A 131 -19.72 -15.30 -10.44
N ALA A 132 -18.68 -14.60 -10.91
CA ALA A 132 -18.41 -14.46 -12.34
C ALA A 132 -18.19 -15.83 -13.01
N ALA A 133 -17.48 -16.75 -12.37
CA ALA A 133 -17.27 -18.11 -12.89
C ALA A 133 -18.59 -18.89 -13.04
N ILE A 134 -19.50 -18.77 -12.07
CA ILE A 134 -20.82 -19.41 -12.13
C ILE A 134 -21.67 -18.83 -13.26
N VAL A 135 -21.63 -17.52 -13.49
CA VAL A 135 -22.35 -16.90 -14.62
C VAL A 135 -21.77 -17.36 -15.97
N LEU A 136 -20.45 -17.53 -16.03
CA LEU A 136 -19.73 -17.85 -17.27
C LEU A 136 -19.96 -19.28 -17.77
N VAL A 137 -20.46 -20.19 -16.92
CA VAL A 137 -20.82 -21.54 -17.33
C VAL A 137 -22.21 -21.65 -17.95
N ILE A 138 -23.08 -20.63 -17.83
CA ILE A 138 -24.45 -20.64 -18.39
C ILE A 138 -24.47 -20.85 -19.92
N PRO A 139 -23.62 -20.18 -20.74
CA PRO A 139 -23.61 -20.39 -22.19
C PRO A 139 -23.32 -21.84 -22.62
N ALA A 140 -22.67 -22.65 -21.77
CA ALA A 140 -22.29 -24.03 -22.09
C ALA A 140 -23.48 -24.97 -22.34
N VAL A 141 -24.71 -24.55 -22.03
CA VAL A 141 -25.95 -25.23 -22.41
C VAL A 141 -26.09 -25.38 -23.93
N ILE A 142 -25.54 -24.44 -24.71
CA ILE A 142 -25.54 -24.48 -26.17
C ILE A 142 -24.29 -25.25 -26.65
N PRO A 143 -24.42 -26.43 -27.28
CA PRO A 143 -23.28 -27.20 -27.75
C PRO A 143 -22.43 -26.43 -28.78
N PHE A 144 -21.14 -26.77 -28.83
CA PHE A 144 -20.13 -26.13 -29.68
C PHE A 144 -19.90 -24.65 -29.38
N LEU A 145 -20.84 -23.76 -29.74
CA LEU A 145 -20.69 -22.31 -29.57
C LEU A 145 -20.54 -21.92 -28.10
N GLY A 146 -21.43 -22.43 -27.25
CA GLY A 146 -21.39 -22.18 -25.81
C GLY A 146 -20.12 -22.69 -25.17
N TRP A 147 -19.63 -23.85 -25.60
CA TRP A 147 -18.39 -24.43 -25.08
C TRP A 147 -17.17 -23.56 -25.42
N PHE A 148 -17.06 -23.08 -26.67
CA PHE A 148 -15.97 -22.18 -27.05
C PHE A 148 -16.00 -20.89 -26.24
N VAL A 149 -17.18 -20.28 -26.08
CA VAL A 149 -17.35 -19.04 -25.29
C VAL A 149 -16.98 -19.28 -23.82
N THR A 150 -17.52 -20.34 -23.21
CA THR A 150 -17.23 -20.67 -21.81
C THR A 150 -15.76 -21.02 -21.61
N CYS A 151 -15.12 -21.79 -22.49
CA CYS A 151 -13.70 -22.12 -22.39
C CYS A 151 -12.82 -20.87 -22.50
N ALA A 152 -13.08 -19.99 -23.47
CA ALA A 152 -12.34 -18.73 -23.62
C ALA A 152 -12.51 -17.83 -22.38
N GLY A 153 -13.75 -17.72 -21.88
CA GLY A 153 -14.03 -16.95 -20.68
C GLY A 153 -13.34 -17.50 -19.43
N LEU A 154 -13.39 -18.83 -19.21
CA LEU A 154 -12.74 -19.46 -18.07
C LEU A 154 -11.23 -19.26 -18.10
N LEU A 155 -10.61 -19.30 -19.29
CA LEU A 155 -9.19 -19.00 -19.45
C LEU A 155 -8.86 -17.57 -19.02
N VAL A 156 -9.65 -16.58 -19.44
CA VAL A 156 -9.49 -15.19 -19.01
C VAL A 156 -9.67 -15.05 -17.49
N LEU A 157 -10.67 -15.72 -16.93
CA LEU A 157 -10.94 -15.69 -15.49
C LEU A 157 -9.78 -16.29 -14.69
N VAL A 158 -9.19 -17.40 -15.14
CA VAL A 158 -7.99 -18.00 -14.53
C VAL A 158 -6.82 -17.02 -14.55
N VAL A 159 -6.58 -16.33 -15.66
CA VAL A 159 -5.53 -15.29 -15.74
C VAL A 159 -5.76 -14.20 -14.70
N VAL A 160 -7.01 -13.71 -14.57
CA VAL A 160 -7.33 -12.69 -13.57
C VAL A 160 -7.18 -13.19 -12.14
N LYS A 161 -7.52 -14.46 -11.85
CA LYS A 161 -7.27 -15.08 -10.54
C LYS A 161 -5.77 -15.15 -10.24
N ILE A 162 -4.93 -15.50 -11.22
CA ILE A 162 -3.47 -15.51 -11.06
C ILE A 162 -2.95 -14.10 -10.75
N ILE A 163 -3.41 -13.08 -11.47
CA ILE A 163 -3.02 -11.68 -11.20
C ILE A 163 -3.42 -11.28 -9.77
N ALA A 164 -4.62 -11.65 -9.33
CA ALA A 164 -5.09 -11.36 -7.98
C ALA A 164 -4.25 -12.06 -6.90
N VAL A 165 -3.83 -13.31 -7.13
CA VAL A 165 -2.89 -14.04 -6.25
C VAL A 165 -1.54 -13.33 -6.19
N VAL A 166 -0.97 -12.96 -7.33
CA VAL A 166 0.33 -12.26 -7.39
C VAL A 166 0.24 -10.92 -6.67
N ASN A 167 -0.85 -10.18 -6.83
CA ASN A 167 -1.08 -8.93 -6.09
C ASN A 167 -1.14 -9.17 -4.58
N ALA A 168 -1.93 -10.14 -4.12
CA ALA A 168 -2.05 -10.48 -2.71
C ALA A 168 -0.69 -10.88 -2.10
N LEU A 169 0.08 -11.73 -2.78
CA LEU A 169 1.41 -12.17 -2.33
C LEU A 169 2.45 -11.03 -2.33
N ASN A 170 2.30 -10.04 -3.21
CA ASN A 170 3.09 -8.82 -3.21
C ASN A 170 2.59 -7.77 -2.20
N GLY A 171 1.56 -8.09 -1.41
CA GLY A 171 0.99 -7.18 -0.42
C GLY A 171 0.19 -6.04 -1.03
N LYS A 172 -0.30 -6.17 -2.26
CA LYS A 172 -1.06 -5.15 -2.98
C LYS A 172 -2.56 -5.45 -2.94
N ALA A 173 -3.33 -4.51 -2.41
CA ALA A 173 -4.79 -4.55 -2.39
C ALA A 173 -5.37 -3.81 -3.60
N ILE A 174 -5.13 -4.34 -4.80
CA ILE A 174 -5.62 -3.76 -6.06
C ILE A 174 -6.83 -4.56 -6.55
N GLU A 175 -7.92 -3.86 -6.88
CA GLU A 175 -9.10 -4.50 -7.44
C GLU A 175 -8.80 -5.19 -8.78
N ALA A 176 -9.25 -6.44 -8.93
CA ALA A 176 -9.08 -7.18 -10.18
C ALA A 176 -9.81 -6.48 -11.35
N PRO A 177 -9.22 -6.44 -12.57
CA PRO A 177 -9.76 -5.70 -13.72
C PRO A 177 -11.21 -6.05 -14.10
N ILE A 178 -11.65 -7.30 -13.88
CA ILE A 178 -13.01 -7.76 -14.22
C ILE A 178 -14.06 -7.27 -13.22
N VAL A 179 -13.65 -6.83 -12.03
CA VAL A 179 -14.54 -6.61 -10.89
C VAL A 179 -15.04 -5.16 -10.78
N SER A 180 -14.42 -4.22 -11.49
CA SER A 180 -14.75 -2.80 -11.34
C SER A 180 -16.02 -2.34 -12.06
N GLU A 181 -16.61 -3.16 -12.93
CA GLU A 181 -17.79 -2.78 -13.74
C GLU A 181 -19.07 -3.55 -13.39
N ILE A 182 -18.98 -4.54 -12.49
CA ILE A 182 -20.15 -5.27 -11.98
C ILE A 182 -20.80 -4.39 -10.90
N GLY A 183 -21.65 -3.46 -11.30
CA GLY A 183 -22.35 -2.48 -10.44
C GLY A 183 -23.30 -3.07 -9.38
N VAL A 184 -23.19 -4.35 -9.06
CA VAL A 184 -24.07 -5.10 -8.15
C VAL A 184 -23.71 -4.88 -6.67
N PHE A 185 -22.55 -4.30 -6.35
CA PHE A 185 -22.11 -4.05 -4.96
C PHE A 185 -21.66 -2.61 -4.70
N LYS A 186 -22.49 -1.64 -5.10
CA LYS A 186 -22.46 -0.27 -4.53
C LYS A 186 -23.33 -0.29 -3.27
N GLY A 187 -22.77 -0.74 -2.15
CA GLY A 187 -23.46 -0.89 -0.87
C GLY A 187 -22.50 -1.21 0.26
#